data_AF-A0A444ZXW7-F1
#
_entry.id   AF-A0A444ZXW7-F1
#
_cell.length_a   1.000
_cell.length_b   1.000
_cell.length_c   1.000
_cell.angle_alpha   90.00
_cell.angle_beta   90.00
_cell.angle_gamma   90.00
#
_symmetry.space_group_name_H-M   'P 1'
#
loop_
_entity.id
_entity.type
_entity.pdbx_description
1 polymer ?
#
loop_
_entity_poly.entity_id
_entity_poly.type
_entity_poly.pdbx_seq_one_letter_code
_entity_poly.pdbx_strand_id
1 'polypeptide(L)' 'MRKMSLPKWTLKLKGLYIIFEIHSNEHCILLDPDHKTTTGPINFKYVKNYYA' A
#
# COMPACT_ATOMS: atom_id res chain seq x y z
N MET A 1 -9.40 -1.98 -32.89
CA MET A 1 -8.54 -2.34 -31.74
C MET A 1 -9.43 -2.78 -30.58
N ARG A 2 -9.27 -4.01 -30.09
CA ARG A 2 -9.99 -4.49 -28.90
C ARG A 2 -9.47 -3.71 -27.69
N LYS A 3 -10.34 -2.98 -26.96
CA LYS A 3 -9.98 -2.37 -25.68
C LYS A 3 -9.65 -3.50 -24.70
N MET A 4 -8.36 -3.77 -24.47
CA MET A 4 -7.93 -4.56 -23.33
C MET A 4 -8.21 -3.71 -22.09
N SER A 5 -9.27 -4.04 -21.36
CA SER A 5 -9.49 -3.50 -20.03
C SER A 5 -8.28 -3.88 -19.17
N LEU A 6 -7.59 -2.91 -18.59
CA LEU A 6 -6.59 -3.21 -17.57
C LEU A 6 -7.24 -4.09 -16.49
N PRO A 7 -6.58 -5.18 -16.05
CA PRO A 7 -7.05 -5.91 -14.89
C PRO A 7 -7.09 -4.92 -13.71
N LYS A 8 -8.25 -4.82 -13.05
CA LYS A 8 -8.40 -4.07 -11.81
C LYS A 8 -7.56 -4.75 -10.74
N TRP A 9 -6.33 -4.27 -10.53
CA TRP A 9 -5.49 -4.71 -9.43
C TRP A 9 -6.13 -4.28 -8.12
N THR A 10 -6.39 -5.25 -7.24
CA THR A 10 -6.82 -4.99 -5.86
C THR A 10 -5.64 -5.29 -4.96
N LEU A 11 -5.19 -4.29 -4.20
CA LEU A 11 -4.12 -4.47 -3.23
C LEU A 11 -4.62 -5.40 -2.11
N LYS A 12 -4.18 -6.66 -2.11
CA LYS A 12 -4.43 -7.60 -1.01
C LYS A 12 -3.23 -7.58 -0.08
N LEU A 13 -3.19 -6.62 0.85
CA LEU A 13 -2.28 -6.68 1.98
C LEU A 13 -2.86 -7.64 3.01
N LYS A 14 -2.07 -8.63 3.44
CA LYS A 14 -2.42 -9.55 4.51
C LYS A 14 -1.60 -9.16 5.74
N GLY A 15 -2.26 -8.82 6.83
CA GLY A 15 -1.60 -8.45 8.08
C GLY A 15 -1.55 -6.94 8.35
N LEU A 16 -0.96 -6.60 9.48
CA LEU A 16 -0.75 -5.22 9.93
C LEU A 16 0.60 -4.74 9.41
N TYR A 17 0.62 -3.56 8.79
CA TYR A 17 1.84 -2.95 8.29
C TYR A 17 2.10 -1.65 9.04
N ILE A 18 3.38 -1.32 9.21
CA ILE A 18 3.81 -0.07 9.83
C ILE A 18 4.15 0.92 8.71
N ILE A 19 3.77 2.18 8.87
CA ILE A 19 4.21 3.23 7.93
C ILE A 19 5.70 3.48 8.18
N PHE A 20 6.54 3.20 7.18
CA PHE A 20 7.99 3.38 7.26
C PHE A 20 8.41 4.77 6.79
N GLU A 21 7.86 5.22 5.66
CA GLU A 21 8.18 6.52 5.08
C GLU A 21 6.91 7.15 4.49
N ILE A 22 6.76 8.47 4.64
CA ILE A 22 5.67 9.25 4.06
C ILE A 22 6.27 10.27 3.10
N HIS A 23 5.90 10.17 1.83
CA HIS A 23 6.24 11.17 0.83
C HIS A 23 5.17 12.26 0.80
N SER A 24 5.58 13.48 0.45
CA SER A 24 4.72 14.66 0.29
C SER A 24 3.59 14.50 -0.74
N ASN A 25 3.66 13.47 -1.60
CA ASN A 25 2.64 13.17 -2.62
C ASN A 25 1.52 12.24 -2.11
N GLU A 26 1.24 12.19 -0.81
CA GLU A 26 0.24 11.28 -0.18
C GLU A 26 0.54 9.79 -0.40
N HIS A 27 1.78 9.45 -0.72
CA HIS A 27 2.22 8.08 -0.85
C HIS A 27 3.09 7.70 0.34
N CYS A 28 2.94 6.48 0.81
CA CYS A 28 3.76 5.93 1.87
C CYS A 28 4.41 4.62 1.45
N ILE A 29 5.52 4.31 2.12
CA ILE A 29 6.13 2.99 2.10
C ILE A 29 5.71 2.29 3.38
N LEU A 30 5.15 1.10 3.23
CA LEU A 30 4.76 0.23 4.34
C LEU A 30 5.90 -0.75 4.64
N LEU A 31 6.17 -0.99 5.92
CA LEU A 31 7.06 -2.04 6.39
C LEU A 31 6.22 -3.21 6.92
N ASP A 32 6.55 -4.40 6.44
CA ASP A 32 6.13 -5.66 7.03
C ASP A 32 7.00 -5.93 8.27
N PRO A 33 6.42 -5.91 9.49
CA PRO A 33 7.19 -6.09 10.71
C PRO A 33 7.76 -7.51 10.88
N ASP A 34 7.10 -8.51 10.29
CA ASP A 34 7.48 -9.92 10.42
C ASP A 34 8.64 -10.26 9.48
N HIS A 35 8.59 -9.72 8.26
CA HIS A 35 9.54 -10.06 7.21
C HIS A 35 10.62 -8.98 6.99
N LYS A 36 10.51 -7.83 7.67
CA LYS A 36 11.37 -6.64 7.48
C LYS A 36 11.45 -6.22 6.01
N THR A 37 10.39 -6.44 5.25
CA THR A 37 10.28 -6.06 3.84
C THR A 37 9.46 -4.78 3.70
N THR A 38 9.83 -3.93 2.75
CA THR A 38 9.08 -2.72 2.45
C THR A 38 8.19 -2.92 1.23
N THR A 39 6.92 -2.51 1.31
CA THR A 39 5.96 -2.49 0.21
C THR A 39 5.50 -1.05 -0.03
N GLY A 40 5.65 -0.56 -1.25
CA GLY A 40 5.24 0.81 -1.60
C GLY A 40 5.69 1.20 -3.01
N PRO A 41 5.34 2.40 -3.49
CA PRO A 41 4.56 3.44 -2.82
C PRO A 41 3.05 3.19 -2.86
N ILE A 42 2.37 3.32 -1.72
CA ILE A 42 0.90 3.16 -1.57
C ILE A 42 0.27 4.49 -1.22
N ASN A 43 -0.78 4.89 -1.94
CA ASN A 43 -1.53 6.10 -1.61
C ASN A 43 -2.26 5.94 -0.28
N PHE A 44 -2.15 6.95 0.58
CA PHE A 44 -2.70 6.99 1.93
C PHE A 44 -4.21 6.72 1.98
N LYS A 45 -4.97 7.08 0.94
CA LYS A 45 -6.42 6.84 0.86
C LYS A 45 -6.80 5.36 0.90
N TYR A 46 -5.86 4.47 0.60
CA TYR A 46 -6.05 3.01 0.65
C TYR A 46 -5.51 2.39 1.95
N VAL A 47 -4.84 3.16 2.79
CA VAL A 47 -4.34 2.72 4.09
C VAL A 47 -5.44 2.99 5.11
N LYS A 48 -6.01 1.93 5.67
CA LYS A 48 -6.90 2.05 6.82
C LYS A 48 -6.05 2.17 8.08
N ASN A 49 -6.02 3.36 8.66
CA ASN A 49 -5.36 3.58 9.94
C ASN A 49 -6.08 2.78 11.04
N TYR A 50 -5.32 1.98 11.78
CA TYR A 50 -5.76 1.36 13.03
C TYR A 50 -5.08 2.11 14.17
N TYR A 51 -5.72 3.17 14.66
CA TYR A 51 -5.35 3.79 15.93
C TYR A 51 -6.45 3.47 16.95
N ALA A 52 -6.04 3.13 18.17
CA ALA A 52 -6.92 3.11 19.34
C ALA A 52 -7.00 4.52 19.94
#